data_AF-A0A7J6RFG4-F1
#
_entry.id   AF-A0A7J6RFG4-F1
#
_cell.length_a   1.000
_cell.length_b   1.000
_cell.length_c   1.000
_cell.angle_alpha   90.00
_cell.angle_beta   90.00
_cell.angle_gamma   90.00
#
_symmetry.space_group_name_H-M   'P 1'
#
loop_
_entity.id
_entity.type
_entity.pdbx_description
1 polymer ?
#
loop_
_entity_poly.entity_id
_entity_poly.type
_entity_poly.pdbx_seq_one_letter_code
_entity_poly.pdbx_strand_id
1 'polypeptide(L)'
;MSSRPAPEPSEEDEVVDLEDDEMEEGHAIDLEEEEDKSLEEELHCSVEGLGCWHAVDNEQVYLAPSDAFECIRDLLRAFREDVGTSRRVHRLLGKWDVVKQKLVPMLISHRDDLDDKCFQILKLMVILTMPVNKDTPELDTHLQYLQNYKAAIGLNEDVLTIFMTILDQCVGTSLIITEEPSSSTQEVVDDATKRLRAQQQELVFTLVRNLLEIPDPRPGDPGFNPAHRNLQMTMLQELYESGFLDFAVLVMENALSGPAPTINRNKQLLWLYFEILYHACAKIRPMDLITIDARFKPDLTALINRSILTHAASRPIMTRHSRFGKRVAVNMSNDGPSSGVTAGGTTTKQLIAGRQRHYRNKLVDEAPNVFQDRTFTDVDVGSKVPTVGDDPGGALQEVISADGGVSMINLAVWEKFLRSFASFIVDMIDRVFAGITAAVIKAITDSEVEQEYDVVRALNFIAWALDFQRQSHEYHVAAINRDRAAAVARANQAGTPLPPPVELTEMVIDITSVEPALNVEATELVARQLRVHSKEAKSLKKGGARNVVVLRALLEQIRMIRTCLRSPDKETAHVADMLLSNVLYEDVQTQLVWLCKTGFKSTVADPRVLTLSSDGSRYPAHHCSNHRCPMPG
;
A
#
# COMPACT_ATOMS: atom_id res chain seq x y z
N MET A 1 17.53 31.99 -61.97
CA MET A 1 16.60 30.87 -62.30
C MET A 1 15.84 30.58 -61.02
N SER A 2 14.54 30.81 -60.83
CA SER A 2 13.44 31.23 -61.69
C SER A 2 12.55 32.18 -60.88
N SER A 3 11.97 33.13 -61.58
CA SER A 3 11.18 34.27 -61.10
C SER A 3 9.74 33.87 -60.77
N ARG A 4 9.13 34.55 -59.79
CA ARG A 4 7.68 34.58 -59.52
C ARG A 4 6.86 34.87 -60.78
N PRO A 5 5.59 34.42 -60.80
CA PRO A 5 4.50 35.23 -61.34
C PRO A 5 3.51 35.68 -60.25
N ALA A 6 2.90 36.83 -60.52
CA ALA A 6 1.86 37.50 -59.74
C ALA A 6 0.47 36.86 -59.99
N PRO A 7 -0.55 37.15 -59.15
CA PRO A 7 -1.90 36.62 -59.30
C PRO A 7 -2.77 37.54 -60.19
N GLU A 8 -3.65 36.92 -60.97
CA GLU A 8 -4.75 37.57 -61.71
C GLU A 8 -6.11 37.29 -61.03
N PRO A 9 -7.16 38.08 -61.34
CA PRO A 9 -8.15 38.54 -60.36
C PRO A 9 -9.51 37.81 -60.40
N SER A 10 -10.17 37.84 -59.24
CA SER A 10 -11.62 37.92 -58.97
C SER A 10 -12.63 37.35 -59.98
N GLU A 11 -13.32 36.29 -59.57
CA GLU A 11 -14.72 35.98 -59.90
C GLU A 11 -15.40 35.62 -58.57
N GLU A 12 -16.15 36.55 -57.99
CA GLU A 12 -17.62 36.64 -58.00
C GLU A 12 -18.22 35.96 -56.76
N ASP A 13 -18.75 36.82 -55.88
CA ASP A 13 -19.46 36.52 -54.65
C ASP A 13 -20.75 35.75 -54.95
N GLU A 14 -20.81 34.48 -54.54
CA GLU A 14 -22.08 33.80 -54.31
C GLU A 14 -22.38 33.85 -52.81
N VAL A 15 -23.25 34.81 -52.44
CA VAL A 15 -23.87 34.89 -51.13
C VAL A 15 -24.82 33.72 -51.00
N VAL A 16 -24.35 32.65 -50.35
CA VAL A 16 -25.23 31.58 -49.86
C VAL A 16 -25.72 32.01 -48.48
N ASP A 17 -27.02 32.30 -48.40
CA ASP A 17 -27.74 32.49 -47.15
C ASP A 17 -27.53 31.26 -46.26
N LEU A 18 -26.72 31.43 -45.21
CA LEU A 18 -26.65 30.51 -44.09
C LEU A 18 -27.89 30.76 -43.24
N GLU A 19 -28.98 30.06 -43.56
CA GLU A 19 -30.09 29.90 -42.65
C GLU A 19 -29.59 29.21 -41.37
N ASP A 20 -29.97 29.78 -40.24
CA ASP A 20 -29.68 29.32 -38.90
C ASP A 20 -30.18 27.87 -38.68
N ASP A 21 -29.28 26.88 -38.74
CA ASP A 21 -29.55 25.54 -38.20
C ASP A 21 -29.41 25.59 -36.67
N GLU A 22 -30.51 25.94 -36.02
CA GLU A 22 -30.73 25.71 -34.60
C GLU A 22 -30.77 24.20 -34.29
N MET A 23 -29.73 23.71 -33.62
CA MET A 23 -29.76 22.65 -32.60
C MET A 23 -30.44 21.30 -32.92
N GLU A 24 -29.63 20.30 -33.28
CA GLU A 24 -29.92 18.88 -33.04
C GLU A 24 -29.03 18.33 -31.90
N GLU A 25 -29.16 18.87 -30.68
CA GLU A 25 -28.52 18.32 -29.46
C GLU A 25 -29.34 17.19 -28.80
N GLY A 26 -30.52 16.85 -29.36
CA GLY A 26 -31.45 15.86 -28.79
C GLY A 26 -31.28 14.41 -29.27
N HIS A 27 -30.54 14.15 -30.35
CA HIS A 27 -30.45 12.81 -30.95
C HIS A 27 -29.22 11.99 -30.52
N ALA A 28 -28.19 12.63 -29.93
CA ALA A 28 -26.98 11.93 -29.49
C ALA A 28 -27.19 11.07 -28.23
N ILE A 29 -28.11 11.47 -27.34
CA ILE A 29 -28.36 10.79 -26.06
C ILE A 29 -29.04 9.43 -26.27
N ASP A 30 -29.92 9.31 -27.27
CA ASP A 30 -30.65 8.06 -27.53
C ASP A 30 -29.76 6.96 -28.12
N LEU A 31 -28.71 7.31 -28.86
CA LEU A 31 -27.80 6.33 -29.49
C LEU A 31 -26.85 5.69 -28.48
N GLU A 32 -26.32 6.45 -27.52
CA GLU A 32 -25.43 5.91 -26.48
C GLU A 32 -26.16 4.91 -25.57
N GLU A 33 -27.44 5.16 -25.23
CA GLU A 33 -28.22 4.22 -24.42
C GLU A 33 -28.58 2.92 -25.14
N GLU A 34 -28.74 2.93 -26.47
CA GLU A 34 -28.98 1.72 -27.26
C GLU A 34 -27.71 0.88 -27.42
N GLU A 35 -26.56 1.52 -27.64
CA GLU A 35 -25.26 0.83 -27.65
C GLU A 35 -24.93 0.21 -26.27
N ASP A 36 -25.31 0.87 -25.18
CA ASP A 36 -25.19 0.35 -23.81
C ASP A 36 -26.00 -0.93 -23.59
N LYS A 37 -27.24 -0.97 -24.07
CA LYS A 37 -28.11 -2.15 -23.96
C LYS A 37 -27.63 -3.30 -24.84
N SER A 38 -27.22 -3.00 -26.08
CA SER A 38 -26.69 -3.99 -27.02
C SER A 38 -25.45 -4.70 -26.43
N LEU A 39 -24.52 -3.93 -25.86
CA LEU A 39 -23.34 -4.50 -25.19
C LEU A 39 -23.74 -5.34 -23.96
N GLU A 40 -24.70 -4.88 -23.15
CA GLU A 40 -25.17 -5.64 -21.98
C GLU A 40 -25.77 -6.99 -22.40
N GLU A 41 -26.55 -7.04 -23.48
CA GLU A 41 -27.15 -8.28 -24.02
C GLU A 41 -26.10 -9.26 -24.57
N GLU A 42 -25.12 -8.79 -25.34
CA GLU A 42 -24.03 -9.61 -25.88
C GLU A 42 -23.16 -10.21 -24.77
N LEU A 43 -22.80 -9.39 -23.78
CA LEU A 43 -22.04 -9.83 -22.61
C LEU A 43 -22.84 -10.82 -21.76
N HIS A 44 -24.15 -10.61 -21.59
CA HIS A 44 -25.00 -11.51 -20.82
C HIS A 44 -25.03 -12.90 -21.47
N CYS A 45 -25.20 -12.98 -22.79
CA CYS A 45 -25.13 -14.25 -23.53
C CYS A 45 -23.79 -14.97 -23.29
N SER A 46 -22.68 -14.23 -23.35
CA SER A 46 -21.35 -14.78 -23.11
C SER A 46 -21.19 -15.30 -21.66
N VAL A 47 -21.73 -14.58 -20.67
CA VAL A 47 -21.65 -14.98 -19.26
C VAL A 47 -22.51 -16.21 -18.96
N GLU A 48 -23.70 -16.32 -19.55
CA GLU A 48 -24.55 -17.50 -19.40
C GLU A 48 -23.90 -18.75 -20.02
N GLY A 49 -23.19 -18.60 -21.14
CA GLY A 49 -22.42 -19.65 -21.78
C GLY A 49 -21.25 -20.22 -20.95
N LEU A 50 -20.84 -19.55 -19.87
CA LEU A 50 -19.77 -20.06 -18.98
C LEU A 50 -20.20 -21.28 -18.15
N GLY A 51 -21.49 -21.59 -18.09
CA GLY A 51 -22.04 -22.73 -17.37
C GLY A 51 -22.83 -22.38 -16.11
N CYS A 52 -23.29 -23.41 -15.41
CA CYS A 52 -24.11 -23.24 -14.20
C CYS A 52 -24.01 -24.43 -13.23
N TRP A 53 -24.44 -24.16 -12.00
CA TRP A 53 -24.54 -25.16 -10.94
C TRP A 53 -25.69 -26.12 -11.18
N HIS A 54 -25.40 -27.41 -11.08
CA HIS A 54 -26.37 -28.48 -11.19
C HIS A 54 -26.36 -29.33 -9.91
N ALA A 55 -27.54 -29.69 -9.43
CA ALA A 55 -27.69 -30.64 -8.34
C ALA A 55 -27.68 -32.06 -8.92
N VAL A 56 -26.56 -32.78 -8.74
CA VAL A 56 -26.41 -34.19 -9.13
C VAL A 56 -26.21 -34.97 -7.84
N ASP A 57 -27.08 -35.94 -7.56
CA ASP A 57 -26.97 -36.84 -6.38
C ASP A 57 -26.78 -36.12 -5.02
N ASN A 58 -27.49 -35.01 -4.81
CA ASN A 58 -27.39 -34.11 -3.63
C ASN A 58 -26.07 -33.32 -3.50
N GLU A 59 -25.18 -33.39 -4.48
CA GLU A 59 -23.99 -32.55 -4.58
C GLU A 59 -24.19 -31.46 -5.64
N GLN A 60 -23.63 -30.27 -5.36
CA GLN A 60 -23.63 -29.17 -6.32
C GLN A 60 -22.38 -29.29 -7.19
N VAL A 61 -22.57 -29.60 -8.48
CA VAL A 61 -21.49 -29.72 -9.46
C VAL A 61 -21.62 -28.60 -10.48
N TYR A 62 -20.53 -27.88 -10.73
CA TYR A 62 -20.51 -26.86 -11.77
C TYR A 62 -20.27 -27.51 -13.13
N LEU A 63 -21.20 -27.32 -14.07
CA LEU A 63 -21.07 -27.85 -15.43
C LEU A 63 -20.84 -26.69 -16.39
N ALA A 64 -19.66 -26.68 -17.01
CA ALA A 64 -19.36 -25.81 -18.13
C ALA A 64 -19.71 -26.53 -19.44
N PRO A 65 -20.50 -25.91 -20.33
CA PRO A 65 -20.79 -26.47 -21.64
C PRO A 65 -19.53 -26.48 -22.53
N SER A 66 -19.58 -27.23 -23.65
CA SER A 66 -18.41 -27.44 -24.52
C SER A 66 -17.88 -26.16 -25.16
N ASP A 67 -18.74 -25.17 -25.34
CA ASP A 67 -18.49 -23.85 -25.92
C ASP A 67 -18.13 -22.78 -24.87
N ALA A 68 -18.06 -23.11 -23.57
CA ALA A 68 -17.75 -22.13 -22.52
C ALA A 68 -16.43 -21.36 -22.74
N PHE A 69 -15.45 -21.99 -23.38
CA PHE A 69 -14.17 -21.35 -23.70
C PHE A 69 -14.22 -20.45 -24.95
N GLU A 70 -15.21 -20.63 -25.83
CA GLU A 70 -15.55 -19.63 -26.86
C GLU A 70 -16.07 -18.37 -26.17
N CYS A 71 -16.97 -18.53 -25.20
CA CYS A 71 -17.49 -17.41 -24.42
C CYS A 71 -16.39 -16.67 -23.63
N ILE A 72 -15.40 -17.38 -23.06
CA ILE A 72 -14.23 -16.71 -22.44
C ILE A 72 -13.46 -15.87 -23.47
N ARG A 73 -13.26 -16.37 -24.69
CA ARG A 73 -12.58 -15.63 -25.74
C ARG A 73 -13.36 -14.40 -26.18
N ASP A 74 -14.68 -14.49 -26.25
CA ASP A 74 -15.56 -13.36 -26.55
C ASP A 74 -15.50 -12.30 -25.45
N LEU A 75 -15.51 -12.71 -24.18
CA LEU A 75 -15.31 -11.78 -23.05
C LEU A 75 -13.92 -11.11 -23.11
N LEU A 76 -12.86 -11.88 -23.40
CA LEU A 76 -11.51 -11.33 -23.57
C LEU A 76 -11.43 -10.36 -24.75
N ARG A 77 -12.23 -10.57 -25.80
CA ARG A 77 -12.34 -9.67 -26.93
C ARG A 77 -13.09 -8.39 -26.55
N ALA A 78 -14.21 -8.49 -25.84
CA ALA A 78 -14.96 -7.35 -25.33
C ALA A 78 -14.07 -6.43 -24.47
N PHE A 79 -13.17 -7.01 -23.65
CA PHE A 79 -12.19 -6.22 -22.89
C PHE A 79 -11.15 -5.48 -23.75
N ARG A 80 -10.84 -5.96 -24.95
CA ARG A 80 -9.95 -5.24 -25.88
C ARG A 80 -10.66 -4.08 -26.56
N GLU A 81 -11.98 -4.19 -26.71
CA GLU A 81 -12.83 -3.18 -27.33
C GLU A 81 -13.31 -2.12 -26.32
N ASP A 82 -13.36 -2.44 -25.01
CA ASP A 82 -13.62 -1.51 -23.91
C ASP A 82 -12.43 -0.58 -23.64
N VAL A 83 -12.19 0.35 -24.58
CA VAL A 83 -11.14 1.36 -24.50
C VAL A 83 -11.69 2.61 -23.84
N GLY A 84 -11.27 2.89 -22.61
CA GLY A 84 -11.65 4.13 -21.93
C GLY A 84 -11.53 4.09 -20.43
N THR A 85 -11.91 5.19 -19.78
CA THR A 85 -11.94 5.29 -18.31
C THR A 85 -13.22 4.72 -17.70
N SER A 86 -14.27 4.52 -18.50
CA SER A 86 -15.61 4.08 -18.08
C SER A 86 -15.68 2.61 -17.63
N ARG A 87 -14.76 1.75 -18.11
CA ARG A 87 -14.65 0.32 -17.73
C ARG A 87 -16.01 -0.39 -17.73
N ARG A 88 -16.78 -0.25 -18.81
CA ARG A 88 -18.17 -0.72 -18.91
C ARG A 88 -18.27 -2.23 -18.70
N VAL A 89 -17.34 -2.99 -19.28
CA VAL A 89 -17.30 -4.46 -19.17
C VAL A 89 -17.00 -4.87 -17.73
N HIS A 90 -16.03 -4.24 -17.06
CA HIS A 90 -15.76 -4.52 -15.63
C HIS A 90 -16.98 -4.25 -14.75
N ARG A 91 -17.74 -3.18 -15.03
CA ARG A 91 -18.93 -2.80 -14.26
C ARG A 91 -20.03 -3.85 -14.39
N LEU A 92 -20.33 -4.30 -15.60
CA LEU A 92 -21.37 -5.30 -15.87
C LEU A 92 -21.01 -6.67 -15.28
N LEU A 93 -19.78 -7.14 -15.51
CA LEU A 93 -19.34 -8.42 -14.95
C LEU A 93 -19.25 -8.39 -13.41
N GLY A 94 -18.95 -7.24 -12.81
CA GLY A 94 -18.99 -7.04 -11.37
C GLY A 94 -20.40 -7.04 -10.80
N LYS A 95 -21.34 -6.38 -11.48
CA LYS A 95 -22.77 -6.37 -11.14
C LYS A 95 -23.36 -7.78 -11.11
N TRP A 96 -22.93 -8.66 -12.02
CA TRP A 96 -23.38 -10.05 -12.09
C TRP A 96 -22.56 -11.02 -11.24
N ASP A 97 -21.55 -10.54 -10.50
CA ASP A 97 -20.69 -11.34 -9.62
C ASP A 97 -20.07 -12.57 -10.34
N VAL A 98 -19.65 -12.37 -11.59
CA VAL A 98 -19.22 -13.46 -12.50
C VAL A 98 -18.02 -14.22 -11.96
N VAL A 99 -17.11 -13.54 -11.27
CA VAL A 99 -15.93 -14.18 -10.66
C VAL A 99 -16.35 -15.25 -9.65
N LYS A 100 -17.20 -14.89 -8.68
CA LYS A 100 -17.62 -15.82 -7.63
C LYS A 100 -18.57 -16.89 -8.15
N GLN A 101 -19.51 -16.52 -9.02
CA GLN A 101 -20.58 -17.43 -9.45
C GLN A 101 -20.16 -18.36 -10.58
N LYS A 102 -19.23 -17.94 -11.45
CA LYS A 102 -18.86 -18.66 -12.68
C LYS A 102 -17.38 -18.99 -12.74
N LEU A 103 -16.49 -17.99 -12.65
CA LEU A 103 -15.06 -18.21 -12.94
C LEU A 103 -14.34 -19.04 -11.88
N VAL A 104 -14.58 -18.80 -10.60
CA VAL A 104 -13.99 -19.61 -9.51
C VAL A 104 -14.45 -21.07 -9.61
N PRO A 105 -15.76 -21.39 -9.70
CA PRO A 105 -16.21 -22.77 -9.89
C PRO A 105 -15.69 -23.41 -11.18
N MET A 106 -15.62 -22.64 -12.27
CA MET A 106 -15.10 -23.11 -13.55
C MET A 106 -13.61 -23.44 -13.48
N LEU A 107 -12.81 -22.64 -12.76
CA LEU A 107 -11.39 -22.91 -12.51
C LEU A 107 -11.20 -24.21 -11.72
N ILE A 108 -11.98 -24.38 -10.64
CA ILE A 108 -11.92 -25.58 -9.80
C ILE A 108 -12.31 -26.83 -10.60
N SER A 109 -13.35 -26.75 -11.42
CA SER A 109 -13.85 -27.87 -12.22
C SER A 109 -12.89 -28.29 -13.34
N HIS A 110 -11.97 -27.42 -13.74
CA HIS A 110 -10.98 -27.67 -14.80
C HIS A 110 -9.54 -27.74 -14.29
N ARG A 111 -9.34 -27.95 -12.98
CA ARG A 111 -8.01 -28.00 -12.35
C ARG A 111 -7.03 -29.01 -12.97
N ASP A 112 -7.54 -29.99 -13.71
CA ASP A 112 -6.72 -31.01 -14.38
C ASP A 112 -6.19 -30.56 -15.76
N ASP A 113 -6.74 -29.48 -16.32
CA ASP A 113 -6.36 -28.90 -17.62
C ASP A 113 -5.74 -27.51 -17.42
N LEU A 114 -4.50 -27.52 -16.94
CA LEU A 114 -3.78 -26.31 -16.54
C LEU A 114 -3.28 -25.50 -17.75
N ASP A 115 -2.92 -26.19 -18.83
CA ASP A 115 -2.19 -25.61 -19.97
C ASP A 115 -3.08 -24.82 -20.92
N ASP A 116 -4.35 -25.20 -21.10
CA ASP A 116 -5.29 -24.48 -21.96
C ASP A 116 -6.40 -23.81 -21.15
N LYS A 117 -7.20 -24.61 -20.44
CA LYS A 117 -8.44 -24.12 -19.82
C LYS A 117 -8.18 -23.19 -18.65
N CYS A 118 -7.39 -23.62 -17.67
CA CYS A 118 -7.04 -22.76 -16.54
C CYS A 118 -6.30 -21.51 -16.99
N PHE A 119 -5.43 -21.62 -17.99
CA PHE A 119 -4.71 -20.49 -18.56
C PHE A 119 -5.64 -19.41 -19.13
N GLN A 120 -6.68 -19.80 -19.88
CA GLN A 120 -7.68 -18.85 -20.39
C GLN A 120 -8.50 -18.19 -19.26
N ILE A 121 -8.88 -18.96 -18.24
CA ILE A 121 -9.62 -18.44 -17.07
C ILE A 121 -8.75 -17.46 -16.27
N LEU A 122 -7.48 -17.78 -16.04
CA LEU A 122 -6.53 -16.91 -15.34
C LEU A 122 -6.32 -15.58 -16.06
N LYS A 123 -6.23 -15.58 -17.40
CA LYS A 123 -6.14 -14.33 -18.18
C LYS A 123 -7.33 -13.41 -17.92
N LEU A 124 -8.54 -13.97 -17.92
CA LEU A 124 -9.77 -13.22 -17.65
C LEU A 124 -9.78 -12.68 -16.21
N MET A 125 -9.39 -13.51 -15.23
CA MET A 125 -9.28 -13.09 -13.83
C MET A 125 -8.24 -11.97 -13.63
N VAL A 126 -7.08 -12.03 -14.31
CA VAL A 126 -6.06 -10.98 -14.27
C VAL A 126 -6.63 -9.65 -14.80
N ILE A 127 -7.31 -9.67 -15.95
CA ILE A 127 -7.92 -8.45 -16.53
C ILE A 127 -9.00 -7.87 -15.61
N LEU A 128 -9.84 -8.72 -15.02
CA LEU A 128 -10.91 -8.31 -14.11
C LEU A 128 -10.39 -7.69 -12.80
N THR A 129 -9.20 -8.09 -12.36
CA THR A 129 -8.59 -7.64 -11.11
C THR A 129 -7.63 -6.47 -11.29
N MET A 130 -7.46 -5.96 -12.52
CA MET A 130 -6.58 -4.83 -12.80
C MET A 130 -6.92 -3.59 -11.94
N PRO A 131 -5.93 -2.93 -11.32
CA PRO A 131 -6.14 -1.75 -10.48
C PRO A 131 -6.95 -0.67 -11.19
N VAL A 132 -7.84 0.00 -10.46
CA VAL A 132 -8.72 1.05 -11.00
C VAL A 132 -8.07 2.42 -10.81
N ASN A 133 -8.18 3.29 -11.81
CA ASN A 133 -7.67 4.65 -11.72
C ASN A 133 -8.63 5.52 -10.88
N LYS A 134 -8.10 6.51 -10.17
CA LYS A 134 -8.86 7.46 -9.35
C LYS A 134 -9.85 8.29 -10.16
N ASP A 135 -9.55 8.50 -11.44
CA ASP A 135 -10.39 9.25 -12.37
C ASP A 135 -11.51 8.41 -12.99
N THR A 136 -11.63 7.12 -12.62
CA THR A 136 -12.71 6.24 -13.09
C THR A 136 -14.05 6.67 -12.49
N PRO A 137 -15.11 6.85 -13.32
CA PRO A 137 -16.45 7.13 -12.82
C PRO A 137 -16.94 5.96 -11.96
N GLU A 138 -17.78 6.25 -10.96
CA GLU A 138 -18.29 5.23 -10.04
C GLU A 138 -17.18 4.39 -9.35
N LEU A 139 -16.02 5.02 -9.07
CA LEU A 139 -14.86 4.38 -8.44
C LEU A 139 -15.24 3.47 -7.26
N ASP A 140 -16.16 3.92 -6.41
CA ASP A 140 -16.60 3.18 -5.22
C ASP A 140 -17.28 1.85 -5.56
N THR A 141 -18.09 1.84 -6.63
CA THR A 141 -18.74 0.62 -7.13
C THR A 141 -17.71 -0.35 -7.70
N HIS A 142 -16.74 0.16 -8.47
CA HIS A 142 -15.66 -0.68 -9.00
C HIS A 142 -14.78 -1.27 -7.89
N LEU A 143 -14.46 -0.48 -6.85
CA LEU A 143 -13.71 -0.97 -5.70
C LEU A 143 -14.50 -2.05 -4.93
N GLN A 144 -15.82 -1.90 -4.80
CA GLN A 144 -16.67 -2.92 -4.21
C GLN A 144 -16.60 -4.25 -4.99
N TYR A 145 -16.66 -4.21 -6.32
CA TYR A 145 -16.52 -5.41 -7.14
C TYR A 145 -15.15 -6.06 -6.99
N LEU A 146 -14.08 -5.28 -7.01
CA LEU A 146 -12.73 -5.77 -6.76
C LEU A 146 -12.58 -6.42 -5.39
N GLN A 147 -13.18 -5.85 -4.35
CA GLN A 147 -13.19 -6.44 -3.00
C GLN A 147 -13.94 -7.78 -2.96
N ASN A 148 -15.05 -7.90 -3.69
CA ASN A 148 -15.76 -9.18 -3.84
C ASN A 148 -14.89 -10.20 -4.58
N TYR A 149 -14.17 -9.80 -5.62
CA TYR A 149 -13.24 -10.67 -6.33
C TYR A 149 -12.09 -11.14 -5.43
N LYS A 150 -11.53 -10.23 -4.63
CA LYS A 150 -10.52 -10.55 -3.62
C LYS A 150 -11.01 -11.59 -2.62
N ALA A 151 -12.24 -11.42 -2.11
CA ALA A 151 -12.84 -12.39 -1.22
C ALA A 151 -13.10 -13.74 -1.91
N ALA A 152 -13.56 -13.75 -3.16
CA ALA A 152 -13.88 -14.96 -3.90
C ALA A 152 -12.65 -15.77 -4.35
N ILE A 153 -11.58 -15.10 -4.74
CA ILE A 153 -10.35 -15.73 -5.24
C ILE A 153 -9.35 -15.94 -4.10
N GLY A 154 -9.02 -14.88 -3.36
CA GLY A 154 -7.91 -14.87 -2.40
C GLY A 154 -8.20 -15.56 -1.08
N LEU A 155 -9.46 -15.90 -0.78
CA LEU A 155 -9.86 -16.64 0.43
C LEU A 155 -10.35 -18.06 0.11
N ASN A 156 -10.17 -18.53 -1.12
CA ASN A 156 -10.59 -19.86 -1.55
C ASN A 156 -9.38 -20.81 -1.62
N GLU A 157 -9.33 -21.76 -0.70
CA GLU A 157 -8.23 -22.73 -0.56
C GLU A 157 -8.02 -23.58 -1.83
N ASP A 158 -9.09 -23.99 -2.52
CA ASP A 158 -8.98 -24.77 -3.77
C ASP A 158 -8.31 -23.95 -4.88
N VAL A 159 -8.65 -22.66 -4.97
CA VAL A 159 -8.03 -21.76 -5.96
C VAL A 159 -6.55 -21.54 -5.65
N LEU A 160 -6.20 -21.33 -4.39
CA LEU A 160 -4.79 -21.20 -3.98
C LEU A 160 -4.01 -22.50 -4.21
N THR A 161 -4.64 -23.66 -4.00
CA THR A 161 -4.05 -24.97 -4.31
C THR A 161 -3.78 -25.13 -5.81
N ILE A 162 -4.68 -24.65 -6.67
CA ILE A 162 -4.47 -24.62 -8.13
C ILE A 162 -3.31 -23.69 -8.48
N PHE A 163 -3.20 -22.51 -7.86
CA PHE A 163 -2.06 -21.62 -8.05
C PHE A 163 -0.76 -22.32 -7.69
N MET A 164 -0.70 -22.98 -6.53
CA MET A 164 0.48 -23.74 -6.11
C MET A 164 0.79 -24.89 -7.05
N THR A 165 -0.21 -25.59 -7.60
CA THR A 165 -0.01 -26.67 -8.57
C THR A 165 0.59 -26.14 -9.88
N ILE A 166 0.10 -25.00 -10.37
CA ILE A 166 0.66 -24.32 -11.55
C ILE A 166 2.11 -23.91 -11.28
N LEU A 167 2.35 -23.29 -10.13
CA LEU A 167 3.68 -22.82 -9.74
C LEU A 167 4.67 -23.97 -9.56
N ASP A 168 4.27 -25.09 -8.97
CA ASP A 168 5.08 -26.31 -8.85
C ASP A 168 5.49 -26.86 -10.22
N GLN A 169 4.57 -26.86 -11.19
CA GLN A 169 4.89 -27.23 -12.59
C GLN A 169 5.81 -26.23 -13.30
N CYS A 170 5.96 -25.02 -12.77
CA CYS A 170 6.88 -24.00 -13.28
C CYS A 170 8.26 -24.06 -12.62
N VAL A 171 8.47 -24.87 -11.57
CA VAL A 171 9.75 -24.98 -10.86
C VAL A 171 10.86 -25.40 -11.83
N GLY A 172 11.95 -24.64 -11.85
CA GLY A 172 13.10 -24.87 -12.75
C GLY A 172 12.95 -24.27 -14.15
N THR A 173 11.79 -23.70 -14.49
CA THR A 173 11.65 -22.86 -15.68
C THR A 173 12.06 -21.42 -15.33
N SER A 174 13.14 -20.93 -15.92
CA SER A 174 13.53 -19.52 -15.77
C SER A 174 12.57 -18.64 -16.57
N LEU A 175 12.08 -17.55 -15.97
CA LEU A 175 11.17 -16.57 -16.59
C LEU A 175 11.78 -15.76 -17.74
N ILE A 176 13.03 -16.06 -18.13
CA ILE A 176 13.64 -15.46 -19.32
C ILE A 176 13.48 -16.39 -20.50
N ILE A 177 12.65 -15.95 -21.45
CA ILE A 177 12.71 -16.36 -22.84
C ILE A 177 14.03 -15.80 -23.39
N THR A 178 15.07 -16.63 -23.46
CA THR A 178 16.27 -16.29 -24.26
C THR A 178 15.89 -16.38 -25.73
N GLU A 179 16.02 -15.27 -26.46
CA GLU A 179 15.67 -15.15 -27.89
C GLU A 179 16.62 -15.91 -28.85
N GLU A 180 17.49 -16.80 -28.37
CA GLU A 180 18.36 -17.56 -29.26
C GLU A 180 17.68 -18.87 -29.69
N PRO A 181 17.22 -19.00 -30.95
CA PRO A 181 16.68 -20.25 -31.44
C PRO A 181 17.84 -21.22 -31.69
N SER A 182 17.97 -22.24 -30.83
CA SER A 182 18.78 -23.41 -31.14
C SER A 182 18.03 -24.33 -32.12
N SER A 183 18.76 -24.85 -33.11
CA SER A 183 18.26 -25.35 -34.38
C SER A 183 17.93 -26.85 -34.38
N SER A 184 17.11 -27.33 -33.45
CA SER A 184 16.63 -28.71 -33.48
C SER A 184 15.15 -28.87 -33.07
N THR A 185 14.42 -29.75 -33.75
CA THR A 185 12.95 -29.92 -33.62
C THR A 185 12.50 -30.40 -32.23
N GLN A 186 13.39 -31.06 -31.49
CA GLN A 186 13.11 -31.55 -30.13
C GLN A 186 13.38 -30.48 -29.06
N GLU A 187 14.27 -29.52 -29.33
CA GLU A 187 14.49 -28.33 -28.49
C GLU A 187 13.38 -27.28 -28.68
N VAL A 188 12.76 -27.21 -29.86
CA VAL A 188 11.67 -26.25 -30.14
C VAL A 188 10.39 -26.55 -29.33
N VAL A 189 10.06 -27.83 -29.12
CA VAL A 189 8.88 -28.23 -28.30
C VAL A 189 9.12 -27.98 -26.81
N ASP A 190 10.36 -28.19 -26.35
CA ASP A 190 10.80 -27.87 -24.99
C ASP A 190 10.76 -26.35 -24.75
N ASP A 191 11.17 -25.54 -25.73
CA ASP A 191 11.10 -24.08 -25.67
C ASP A 191 9.65 -23.55 -25.60
N ALA A 192 8.73 -24.08 -26.41
CA ALA A 192 7.31 -23.68 -26.37
C ALA A 192 6.66 -23.99 -25.00
N THR A 193 6.98 -25.15 -24.42
CA THR A 193 6.49 -25.54 -23.09
C THR A 193 7.04 -24.63 -22.00
N LYS A 194 8.35 -24.33 -22.03
CA LYS A 194 8.99 -23.39 -21.10
C LYS A 194 8.38 -22.00 -21.17
N ARG A 195 8.08 -21.49 -22.37
CA ARG A 195 7.39 -20.20 -22.56
C ARG A 195 5.99 -20.22 -21.95
N LEU A 196 5.23 -21.30 -22.15
CA LEU A 196 3.90 -21.45 -21.54
C LEU A 196 3.99 -21.45 -20.01
N ARG A 197 4.94 -22.20 -19.43
CA ARG A 197 5.17 -22.21 -17.97
C ARG A 197 5.54 -20.83 -17.44
N ALA A 198 6.45 -20.11 -18.11
CA ALA A 198 6.80 -18.74 -17.74
C ALA A 198 5.57 -17.80 -17.77
N GLN A 199 4.70 -17.92 -18.79
CA GLN A 199 3.47 -17.13 -18.88
C GLN A 199 2.45 -17.49 -17.80
N GLN A 200 2.27 -18.78 -17.50
CA GLN A 200 1.40 -19.24 -16.41
C GLN A 200 1.86 -18.68 -15.06
N GLN A 201 3.16 -18.77 -14.79
CA GLN A 201 3.78 -18.22 -13.59
C GLN A 201 3.57 -16.70 -13.48
N GLU A 202 3.82 -15.96 -14.58
CA GLU A 202 3.60 -14.51 -14.62
C GLU A 202 2.13 -14.14 -14.36
N LEU A 203 1.17 -14.88 -14.96
CA LEU A 203 -0.25 -14.65 -14.74
C LEU A 203 -0.65 -14.88 -13.28
N VAL A 204 -0.17 -15.95 -12.64
CA VAL A 204 -0.45 -16.23 -11.23
C VAL A 204 0.11 -15.13 -10.33
N PHE A 205 1.37 -14.73 -10.52
CA PHE A 205 1.96 -13.63 -9.75
C PHE A 205 1.24 -12.29 -9.99
N THR A 206 0.87 -12.00 -11.24
CA THR A 206 0.12 -10.77 -11.59
C THR A 206 -1.25 -10.77 -10.93
N LEU A 207 -1.97 -11.90 -10.94
CA LEU A 207 -3.25 -12.03 -10.27
C LEU A 207 -3.12 -11.81 -8.77
N VAL A 208 -2.16 -12.46 -8.12
CA VAL A 208 -1.95 -12.29 -6.67
C VAL A 208 -1.54 -10.86 -6.34
N ARG A 209 -0.67 -10.23 -7.13
CA ARG A 209 -0.31 -8.81 -6.97
C ARG A 209 -1.55 -7.92 -7.07
N ASN A 210 -2.37 -8.10 -8.11
CA ASN A 210 -3.62 -7.35 -8.28
C ASN A 210 -4.52 -7.48 -7.05
N LEU A 211 -4.71 -8.71 -6.55
CA LEU A 211 -5.56 -8.98 -5.38
C LEU A 211 -5.01 -8.35 -4.09
N LEU A 212 -3.69 -8.36 -3.90
CA LEU A 212 -3.00 -7.73 -2.78
C LEU A 212 -3.07 -6.20 -2.83
N GLU A 213 -3.21 -5.61 -4.01
CA GLU A 213 -3.34 -4.17 -4.21
C GLU A 213 -4.74 -3.65 -3.88
N ILE A 214 -5.77 -4.48 -4.00
CA ILE A 214 -7.18 -4.12 -3.75
C ILE A 214 -7.34 -3.68 -2.28
N PRO A 215 -7.79 -2.43 -2.02
CA PRO A 215 -7.91 -1.91 -0.68
C PRO A 215 -9.11 -2.52 0.05
N ASP A 216 -8.99 -2.65 1.38
CA ASP A 216 -10.08 -3.11 2.24
C ASP A 216 -11.22 -2.07 2.29
N PRO A 217 -12.49 -2.50 2.38
CA PRO A 217 -13.63 -1.59 2.49
C PRO A 217 -13.58 -0.79 3.78
N ARG A 218 -13.85 0.52 3.69
CA ARG A 218 -13.92 1.42 4.84
C ARG A 218 -15.37 1.56 5.33
N PRO A 219 -15.59 1.86 6.62
CA PRO A 219 -16.93 2.17 7.11
C PRO A 219 -17.55 3.33 6.32
N GLY A 220 -18.70 3.09 5.71
CA GLY A 220 -19.39 4.04 4.84
C GLY A 220 -19.21 3.79 3.34
N ASP A 221 -18.34 2.88 2.94
CA ASP A 221 -18.21 2.46 1.54
C ASP A 221 -19.38 1.56 1.10
N PRO A 222 -19.79 1.61 -0.18
CA PRO A 222 -20.74 0.66 -0.74
C PRO A 222 -20.25 -0.78 -0.52
N GLY A 223 -21.08 -1.63 0.08
CA GLY A 223 -20.72 -3.03 0.33
C GLY A 223 -19.83 -3.28 1.55
N PHE A 224 -19.58 -2.28 2.41
CA PHE A 224 -18.89 -2.52 3.68
C PHE A 224 -19.63 -3.58 4.51
N ASN A 225 -18.96 -4.71 4.71
CA ASN A 225 -19.38 -5.80 5.58
C ASN A 225 -18.29 -5.98 6.66
N PRO A 226 -18.63 -6.08 7.96
CA PRO A 226 -17.67 -6.38 9.01
C PRO A 226 -16.78 -7.60 8.70
N ALA A 227 -17.31 -8.61 8.01
CA ALA A 227 -16.54 -9.77 7.56
C ALA A 227 -15.45 -9.41 6.55
N HIS A 228 -15.64 -8.35 5.76
CA HIS A 228 -14.69 -7.87 4.75
C HIS A 228 -13.77 -6.76 5.27
N ARG A 229 -13.88 -6.36 6.54
CA ARG A 229 -13.09 -5.26 7.10
C ARG A 229 -11.58 -5.51 7.02
N ASN A 230 -11.15 -6.76 7.17
CA ASN A 230 -9.73 -7.15 7.26
C ASN A 230 -9.31 -8.06 6.10
N LEU A 231 -9.89 -7.88 4.90
CA LEU A 231 -9.64 -8.74 3.74
C LEU A 231 -8.14 -8.89 3.43
N GLN A 232 -7.34 -7.82 3.51
CA GLN A 232 -5.90 -7.93 3.27
C GLN A 232 -5.22 -8.88 4.25
N MET A 233 -5.49 -8.72 5.55
CA MET A 233 -4.83 -9.55 6.56
C MET A 233 -5.25 -11.01 6.44
N THR A 234 -6.54 -11.28 6.19
CA THR A 234 -7.02 -12.66 5.99
C THR A 234 -6.42 -13.27 4.74
N MET A 235 -6.38 -12.53 3.62
CA MET A 235 -5.74 -13.01 2.41
C MET A 235 -4.24 -13.28 2.60
N LEU A 236 -3.53 -12.44 3.35
CA LEU A 236 -2.11 -12.68 3.66
C LEU A 236 -1.91 -13.94 4.50
N GLN A 237 -2.83 -14.23 5.42
CA GLN A 237 -2.83 -15.48 6.15
C GLN A 237 -3.00 -16.68 5.20
N GLU A 238 -3.99 -16.65 4.31
CA GLU A 238 -4.24 -17.73 3.35
C GLU A 238 -3.05 -17.94 2.37
N LEU A 239 -2.45 -16.85 1.88
CA LEU A 239 -1.25 -16.92 1.03
C LEU A 239 -0.02 -17.47 1.77
N TYR A 240 0.10 -17.17 3.07
CA TYR A 240 1.17 -17.73 3.89
C TYR A 240 0.94 -19.22 4.19
N GLU A 241 -0.28 -19.59 4.61
CA GLU A 241 -0.63 -20.97 4.98
C GLU A 241 -0.61 -21.92 3.77
N SER A 242 -0.94 -21.44 2.58
CA SER A 242 -0.79 -22.19 1.31
C SER A 242 0.66 -22.36 0.84
N GLY A 243 1.62 -21.68 1.47
CA GLY A 243 3.04 -21.70 1.06
C GLY A 243 3.35 -20.84 -0.18
N PHE A 244 2.39 -20.05 -0.66
CA PHE A 244 2.58 -19.18 -1.82
C PHE A 244 3.69 -18.15 -1.60
N LEU A 245 3.73 -17.51 -0.42
CA LEU A 245 4.72 -16.48 -0.13
C LEU A 245 6.15 -17.05 -0.04
N ASP A 246 6.32 -18.24 0.51
CA ASP A 246 7.62 -18.93 0.54
C ASP A 246 8.08 -19.28 -0.88
N PHE A 247 7.16 -19.76 -1.72
CA PHE A 247 7.45 -20.02 -3.13
C PHE A 247 7.82 -18.73 -3.89
N ALA A 248 7.12 -17.63 -3.62
CA ALA A 248 7.41 -16.33 -4.21
C ALA A 248 8.84 -15.89 -3.88
N VAL A 249 9.26 -15.99 -2.62
CA VAL A 249 10.64 -15.68 -2.19
C VAL A 249 11.65 -16.59 -2.87
N LEU A 250 11.39 -17.90 -2.96
CA LEU A 250 12.26 -18.85 -3.65
C LEU A 250 12.45 -18.48 -5.14
N VAL A 251 11.38 -18.14 -5.84
CA VAL A 251 11.43 -17.71 -7.24
C VAL A 251 12.21 -16.40 -7.39
N MET A 252 11.99 -15.44 -6.49
CA MET A 252 12.71 -14.17 -6.49
C MET A 252 14.21 -14.37 -6.23
N GLU A 253 14.59 -15.23 -5.27
CA GLU A 253 15.97 -15.59 -4.97
C GLU A 253 16.66 -16.23 -6.19
N ASN A 254 15.97 -17.14 -6.88
CA ASN A 254 16.46 -17.72 -8.13
C ASN A 254 16.62 -16.67 -9.24
N ALA A 255 15.71 -15.71 -9.33
CA ALA A 255 15.77 -14.64 -10.33
C ALA A 255 16.95 -13.66 -10.09
N LEU A 256 17.32 -13.47 -8.82
CA LEU A 256 18.47 -12.69 -8.38
C LEU A 256 19.80 -13.43 -8.54
N SER A 257 19.79 -14.76 -8.49
CA SER A 257 20.98 -15.60 -8.56
C SER A 257 21.61 -15.62 -9.97
N GLY A 258 22.96 -15.65 -10.02
CA GLY A 258 23.74 -15.81 -11.25
C GLY A 258 24.59 -14.58 -11.65
N PRO A 259 25.52 -14.73 -12.63
CA PRO A 259 26.46 -13.67 -13.02
C PRO A 259 25.79 -12.49 -13.74
N ALA A 260 24.58 -12.68 -14.28
CA ALA A 260 23.73 -11.62 -14.80
C ALA A 260 22.30 -11.87 -14.32
N PRO A 261 21.88 -11.25 -13.19
CA PRO A 261 20.56 -11.48 -12.60
C PRO A 261 19.46 -11.29 -13.64
N THR A 262 18.60 -12.28 -13.74
CA THR A 262 17.52 -12.31 -14.74
C THR A 262 16.54 -11.16 -14.54
N ILE A 263 16.35 -10.75 -13.29
CA ILE A 263 15.50 -9.64 -12.89
C ILE A 263 15.90 -8.31 -13.54
N ASN A 264 17.19 -8.12 -13.85
CA ASN A 264 17.70 -6.90 -14.47
C ASN A 264 17.37 -6.81 -15.97
N ARG A 265 16.97 -7.93 -16.60
CA ARG A 265 16.61 -7.99 -18.02
C ARG A 265 15.12 -7.75 -18.25
N ASN A 266 14.27 -8.01 -17.24
CA ASN A 266 12.83 -7.82 -17.31
C ASN A 266 12.34 -6.87 -16.21
N LYS A 267 12.26 -5.58 -16.56
CA LYS A 267 11.78 -4.50 -15.68
C LYS A 267 10.36 -4.75 -15.14
N GLN A 268 9.48 -5.34 -15.94
CA GLN A 268 8.09 -5.61 -15.55
C GLN A 268 8.05 -6.69 -14.46
N LEU A 269 8.84 -7.74 -14.62
CA LEU A 269 8.93 -8.82 -13.65
C LEU A 269 9.57 -8.35 -12.32
N LEU A 270 10.63 -7.53 -12.39
CA LEU A 270 11.22 -6.88 -11.22
C LEU A 270 10.15 -6.13 -10.42
N TRP A 271 9.35 -5.31 -11.11
CA TRP A 271 8.34 -4.50 -10.47
C TRP A 271 7.21 -5.34 -9.89
N LEU A 272 6.78 -6.39 -10.59
CA LEU A 272 5.79 -7.34 -10.10
C LEU A 272 6.20 -7.96 -8.77
N TYR A 273 7.46 -8.41 -8.66
CA TYR A 273 7.99 -8.99 -7.43
C TYR A 273 8.09 -7.98 -6.31
N PHE A 274 8.61 -6.80 -6.61
CA PHE A 274 8.65 -5.70 -5.67
C PHE A 274 7.26 -5.37 -5.11
N GLU A 275 6.23 -5.30 -5.97
CA GLU A 275 4.86 -4.98 -5.55
C GLU A 275 4.24 -6.05 -4.65
N ILE A 276 4.50 -7.33 -4.92
CA ILE A 276 4.04 -8.42 -4.03
C ILE A 276 4.65 -8.26 -2.63
N LEU A 277 5.96 -8.04 -2.54
CA LEU A 277 6.64 -7.84 -1.25
C LEU A 277 6.14 -6.59 -0.53
N TYR A 278 5.97 -5.50 -1.28
CA TYR A 278 5.41 -4.26 -0.75
C TYR A 278 4.02 -4.48 -0.17
N HIS A 279 3.09 -5.06 -0.94
CA HIS A 279 1.71 -5.25 -0.49
C HIS A 279 1.57 -6.31 0.62
N ALA A 280 2.51 -7.25 0.71
CA ALA A 280 2.61 -8.17 1.85
C ALA A 280 2.94 -7.44 3.16
N CYS A 281 3.71 -6.35 3.09
CA CYS A 281 4.13 -5.58 4.26
C CYS A 281 3.25 -4.35 4.53
N ALA A 282 2.57 -3.80 3.51
CA ALA A 282 1.97 -2.47 3.54
C ALA A 282 0.87 -2.22 4.59
N LYS A 283 0.31 -3.25 5.24
CA LYS A 283 -0.68 -3.08 6.32
C LYS A 283 -0.15 -3.39 7.71
N ILE A 284 1.06 -3.92 7.80
CA ILE A 284 1.61 -4.42 9.04
C ILE A 284 2.68 -3.44 9.49
N ARG A 285 2.52 -2.86 10.68
CA ARG A 285 3.58 -1.99 11.21
C ARG A 285 4.75 -2.86 11.68
N PRO A 286 6.01 -2.45 11.44
CA PRO A 286 7.17 -3.24 11.85
C PRO A 286 7.15 -3.61 13.33
N MET A 287 6.80 -2.62 14.16
CA MET A 287 6.73 -2.78 15.60
C MET A 287 5.75 -3.89 16.02
N ASP A 288 4.65 -4.05 15.28
CA ASP A 288 3.60 -5.03 15.58
C ASP A 288 4.12 -6.47 15.41
N LEU A 289 5.08 -6.70 14.50
CA LEU A 289 5.74 -8.01 14.30
C LEU A 289 6.80 -8.29 15.36
N ILE A 290 7.54 -7.28 15.80
CA ILE A 290 8.68 -7.46 16.71
C ILE A 290 8.21 -7.70 18.16
N THR A 291 7.10 -7.09 18.56
CA THR A 291 6.65 -7.09 19.96
C THR A 291 5.43 -7.97 20.21
N ILE A 292 5.18 -8.95 19.34
CA ILE A 292 4.06 -9.90 19.50
C ILE A 292 4.08 -10.53 20.89
N ASP A 293 5.25 -10.96 21.37
CA ASP A 293 5.43 -11.53 22.72
C ASP A 293 5.04 -10.61 23.88
N ALA A 294 5.25 -9.30 23.71
CA ALA A 294 5.03 -8.32 24.75
C ALA A 294 3.60 -7.76 24.75
N ARG A 295 2.93 -7.71 23.60
CA ARG A 295 1.62 -7.02 23.44
C ARG A 295 0.41 -7.90 23.68
N PHE A 296 0.48 -9.20 23.41
CA PHE A 296 -0.64 -10.12 23.62
C PHE A 296 -0.85 -10.53 25.09
N LYS A 297 -0.06 -9.96 26.00
CA LYS A 297 -0.49 -9.75 27.39
C LYS A 297 -1.09 -8.35 27.48
N PRO A 298 -2.37 -8.14 27.09
CA PRO A 298 -2.97 -6.84 27.29
C PRO A 298 -2.87 -6.53 28.77
N ASP A 299 -2.18 -5.44 29.13
CA ASP A 299 -2.35 -4.84 30.44
C ASP A 299 -3.77 -4.29 30.45
N LEU A 300 -4.71 -5.17 30.78
CA LEU A 300 -6.14 -4.89 30.88
C LEU A 300 -6.36 -3.67 31.78
N THR A 301 -5.50 -3.50 32.79
CA THR A 301 -5.46 -2.33 33.66
C THR A 301 -5.15 -1.06 32.89
N ALA A 302 -4.16 -1.05 32.00
CA ALA A 302 -3.82 0.10 31.17
C ALA A 302 -4.96 0.47 30.20
N LEU A 303 -5.60 -0.53 29.56
CA LEU A 303 -6.74 -0.31 28.66
C LEU A 303 -7.97 0.21 29.40
N ILE A 304 -8.30 -0.35 30.56
CA ILE A 304 -9.38 0.14 31.43
C ILE A 304 -9.09 1.55 31.94
N ASN A 305 -7.86 1.82 32.39
CA ASN A 305 -7.49 3.16 32.86
C ASN A 305 -7.58 4.18 31.73
N ARG A 306 -7.19 3.80 30.51
CA ARG A 306 -7.35 4.64 29.33
C ARG A 306 -8.82 4.91 29.03
N SER A 307 -9.68 3.89 29.01
CA SER A 307 -11.12 4.09 28.74
C SER A 307 -11.76 4.98 29.80
N ILE A 308 -11.38 4.84 31.07
CA ILE A 308 -11.80 5.72 32.17
C ILE A 308 -11.36 7.17 31.92
N LEU A 309 -10.10 7.40 31.53
CA LEU A 309 -9.58 8.74 31.23
C LEU A 309 -10.30 9.37 30.02
N THR A 310 -10.54 8.61 28.95
CA THR A 310 -11.26 9.08 27.78
C THR A 310 -12.73 9.35 28.10
N HIS A 311 -13.37 8.52 28.92
CA HIS A 311 -14.73 8.79 29.42
C HIS A 311 -14.78 10.03 30.32
N ALA A 312 -13.76 10.27 31.14
CA ALA A 312 -13.64 11.47 31.96
C ALA A 312 -13.41 12.74 31.12
N ALA A 313 -12.70 12.64 29.99
CA ALA A 313 -12.41 13.76 29.09
C ALA A 313 -13.56 14.10 28.13
N SER A 314 -14.28 13.07 27.65
CA SER A 314 -15.34 13.22 26.63
C SER A 314 -16.66 13.76 27.17
N ARG A 315 -16.89 13.68 28.48
CA ARG A 315 -18.08 14.26 29.11
C ARG A 315 -17.67 15.35 30.09
N PRO A 316 -18.01 16.64 29.86
CA PRO A 316 -18.14 17.54 30.99
C PRO A 316 -19.20 16.92 31.89
N ILE A 317 -18.79 16.41 33.06
CA ILE A 317 -19.70 15.77 34.01
C ILE A 317 -20.75 16.82 34.39
N MET A 318 -21.90 16.76 33.73
CA MET A 318 -23.06 17.52 34.16
C MET A 318 -23.45 16.89 35.48
N THR A 319 -23.19 17.60 36.57
CA THR A 319 -23.52 17.13 37.93
C THR A 319 -25.04 17.01 38.16
N ARG A 320 -25.84 17.43 37.18
CA ARG A 320 -27.31 17.41 37.18
C ARG A 320 -27.80 16.98 35.79
N HIS A 321 -29.01 16.42 35.74
CA HIS A 321 -29.62 15.90 34.51
C HIS A 321 -29.71 16.96 33.40
N SER A 322 -29.77 16.52 32.13
CA SER A 322 -29.80 17.40 30.93
C SER A 322 -30.92 18.46 30.94
N ARG A 323 -32.05 18.18 31.61
CA ARG A 323 -33.17 19.12 31.78
C ARG A 323 -32.95 20.20 32.85
N PHE A 324 -31.81 20.23 33.52
CA PHE A 324 -31.51 21.24 34.54
C PHE A 324 -31.15 22.56 33.83
N GLY A 325 -32.16 23.22 33.30
CA GLY A 325 -32.08 24.35 32.37
C GLY A 325 -31.66 25.68 32.98
N LYS A 326 -30.57 25.71 33.76
CA LYS A 326 -29.98 26.97 34.20
C LYS A 326 -29.43 27.72 32.99
N ARG A 327 -29.96 28.93 32.77
CA ARG A 327 -29.42 29.89 31.81
C ARG A 327 -28.40 30.75 32.53
N VAL A 328 -27.21 30.89 31.96
CA VAL A 328 -26.20 31.81 32.46
C VAL A 328 -26.14 32.98 31.47
N ALA A 329 -26.44 34.18 31.96
CA ALA A 329 -26.22 35.40 31.21
C ALA A 329 -24.78 35.84 31.42
N VAL A 330 -24.02 36.03 30.34
CA VAL A 330 -22.67 36.57 30.40
C VAL A 330 -22.75 38.03 29.95
N ASN A 331 -22.53 38.96 30.88
CA ASN A 331 -22.40 40.38 30.53
C ASN A 331 -20.99 40.62 29.99
N MET A 332 -20.91 40.94 28.70
CA MET A 332 -19.68 41.39 28.04
C MET A 332 -19.50 42.89 28.33
N SER A 333 -18.29 43.33 28.64
CA SER A 333 -18.01 44.65 29.21
C SER A 333 -17.99 45.81 28.21
N ASN A 334 -18.82 45.81 27.15
CA ASN A 334 -19.01 46.96 26.25
C ASN A 334 -20.31 46.82 25.44
N ASP A 335 -21.28 47.71 25.70
CA ASP A 335 -22.47 48.14 24.93
C ASP A 335 -23.02 47.25 23.78
N GLY A 336 -23.31 45.97 24.07
CA GLY A 336 -24.03 45.10 23.15
C GLY A 336 -25.05 44.19 23.87
N PRO A 337 -26.11 43.73 23.19
CA PRO A 337 -27.14 42.90 23.80
C PRO A 337 -26.54 41.61 24.40
N SER A 338 -26.96 41.28 25.62
CA SER A 338 -26.49 40.12 26.38
C SER A 338 -26.72 38.82 25.60
N SER A 339 -25.66 38.04 25.38
CA SER A 339 -25.78 36.71 24.75
C SER A 339 -26.08 35.66 25.82
N GLY A 340 -27.25 35.01 25.71
CA GLY A 340 -27.67 33.96 26.63
C GLY A 340 -27.12 32.60 26.21
N VAL A 341 -26.38 31.94 27.10
CA VAL A 341 -25.93 30.55 26.90
C VAL A 341 -26.68 29.63 27.86
N THR A 342 -27.30 28.59 27.34
CA THR A 342 -27.91 27.54 28.17
C THR A 342 -26.80 26.65 28.69
N ALA A 343 -26.41 26.82 29.94
CA ALA A 343 -25.25 26.15 30.53
C ALA A 343 -25.71 25.16 31.60
N GLY A 344 -25.75 23.88 31.25
CA GLY A 344 -25.84 22.84 32.26
C GLY A 344 -24.44 22.50 32.78
N GLY A 345 -24.08 23.01 33.97
CA GLY A 345 -22.91 22.53 34.72
C GLY A 345 -21.84 23.55 35.11
N THR A 346 -21.94 24.83 34.73
CA THR A 346 -20.84 25.80 34.94
C THR A 346 -21.26 27.03 35.74
N THR A 347 -21.06 27.00 37.06
CA THR A 347 -21.03 28.23 37.89
C THR A 347 -19.61 28.64 38.31
N THR A 348 -18.57 27.86 38.01
CA THR A 348 -17.22 28.09 38.59
C THR A 348 -16.04 28.07 37.61
N LYS A 349 -16.26 27.86 36.31
CA LYS A 349 -15.20 27.98 35.28
C LYS A 349 -15.69 28.86 34.13
N GLN A 350 -15.30 30.13 34.13
CA GLN A 350 -15.62 31.15 33.11
C GLN A 350 -15.14 30.80 31.68
N LEU A 351 -14.35 29.74 31.49
CA LEU A 351 -13.64 29.44 30.24
C LEU A 351 -14.44 28.68 29.16
N ILE A 352 -15.67 28.21 29.44
CA ILE A 352 -16.44 27.33 28.51
C ILE A 352 -17.70 28.03 27.93
N ALA A 353 -17.86 29.34 28.14
CA ALA A 353 -19.02 30.08 27.63
C ALA A 353 -18.90 30.52 26.15
N GLY A 354 -18.00 29.89 25.39
CA GLY A 354 -17.75 30.22 23.99
C GLY A 354 -17.86 29.01 23.08
N ARG A 355 -19.07 28.52 22.79
CA ARG A 355 -19.29 27.67 21.59
C ARG A 355 -20.78 27.56 21.25
N GLN A 356 -21.25 28.45 20.37
CA GLN A 356 -21.99 28.05 19.18
C GLN A 356 -21.70 29.08 18.09
N ARG A 357 -20.66 28.82 17.31
CA ARG A 357 -20.55 29.39 15.95
C ARG A 357 -20.66 28.22 15.00
N HIS A 358 -21.78 28.14 14.28
CA HIS A 358 -22.03 27.16 13.22
C HIS A 358 -21.42 27.63 11.88
N TYR A 359 -20.23 28.23 11.92
CA TYR A 359 -19.47 28.49 10.70
C TYR A 359 -18.54 27.31 10.48
N ARG A 360 -19.03 26.30 9.75
CA ARG A 360 -18.15 25.29 9.14
C ARG A 360 -17.55 25.93 7.90
N ASN A 361 -16.24 26.15 7.93
CA ASN A 361 -15.54 26.79 6.82
C ASN A 361 -15.48 25.79 5.65
N LYS A 362 -16.40 25.91 4.68
CA LYS A 362 -16.53 24.99 3.54
C LYS A 362 -15.29 24.96 2.63
N LEU A 363 -14.47 26.02 2.67
CA LEU A 363 -13.26 26.16 1.85
C LEU A 363 -12.12 25.17 2.19
N VAL A 364 -12.27 24.36 3.26
CA VAL A 364 -11.28 23.33 3.63
C VAL A 364 -11.52 22.02 2.89
N ASP A 365 -12.68 21.82 2.25
CA ASP A 365 -13.10 20.52 1.71
C ASP A 365 -12.70 20.26 0.23
N GLU A 366 -12.04 21.20 -0.47
CA GLU A 366 -11.98 21.18 -1.95
C GLU A 366 -10.68 20.62 -2.58
N ALA A 367 -9.66 20.24 -1.80
CA ALA A 367 -8.46 19.60 -2.37
C ALA A 367 -8.38 18.14 -1.92
N PRO A 368 -8.67 17.15 -2.80
CA PRO A 368 -8.48 15.75 -2.47
C PRO A 368 -7.00 15.52 -2.18
N ASN A 369 -6.67 15.34 -0.91
CA ASN A 369 -5.31 15.01 -0.50
C ASN A 369 -5.03 13.56 -0.96
N VAL A 370 -3.81 13.23 -1.38
CA VAL A 370 -3.44 11.85 -1.74
C VAL A 370 -3.59 10.88 -0.56
N PHE A 371 -3.80 11.36 0.67
CA PHE A 371 -4.23 10.49 1.78
C PHE A 371 -5.71 10.16 1.79
N GLN A 372 -6.55 10.98 1.13
CA GLN A 372 -7.95 10.65 0.85
C GLN A 372 -8.09 9.72 -0.35
N ASP A 373 -7.02 9.59 -1.15
CA ASP A 373 -6.95 8.57 -2.18
C ASP A 373 -7.20 7.18 -1.58
N ARG A 374 -8.23 6.51 -2.09
CA ARG A 374 -8.65 5.19 -1.65
C ARG A 374 -7.68 4.10 -2.10
N THR A 375 -6.95 4.35 -3.18
CA THR A 375 -6.01 3.41 -3.79
C THR A 375 -4.63 3.46 -3.14
N PHE A 376 -4.29 4.54 -2.44
CA PHE A 376 -3.03 4.65 -1.72
C PHE A 376 -3.09 3.93 -0.36
N THR A 377 -2.05 3.14 -0.06
CA THR A 377 -1.84 2.53 1.25
C THR A 377 -0.56 3.09 1.85
N ASP A 378 -0.69 3.78 2.98
CA ASP A 378 0.45 4.23 3.79
C ASP A 378 0.85 3.11 4.75
N VAL A 379 2.13 2.74 4.87
CA VAL A 379 2.49 1.57 5.68
C VAL A 379 2.36 1.82 7.19
N ASP A 380 2.52 3.07 7.64
CA ASP A 380 2.33 3.39 9.08
C ASP A 380 0.86 3.42 9.50
N VAL A 381 -0.03 3.77 8.56
CA VAL A 381 -1.44 4.09 8.84
C VAL A 381 -2.41 3.07 8.21
N GLY A 382 -1.93 2.24 7.29
CA GLY A 382 -2.75 1.41 6.41
C GLY A 382 -3.47 2.24 5.34
N SER A 383 -4.53 1.67 4.74
CA SER A 383 -5.42 2.42 3.80
C SER A 383 -6.54 3.12 4.57
N LYS A 384 -6.27 3.71 5.73
CA LYS A 384 -7.27 4.52 6.43
C LYS A 384 -6.81 5.97 6.49
N VAL A 385 -7.72 6.88 6.14
CA VAL A 385 -7.57 8.30 6.48
C VAL A 385 -7.69 8.38 8.00
N PRO A 386 -6.67 8.86 8.73
CA PRO A 386 -6.82 9.07 10.16
C PRO A 386 -7.92 10.13 10.36
N THR A 387 -9.06 9.74 10.94
CA THR A 387 -10.04 10.74 11.35
C THR A 387 -9.51 11.47 12.57
N VAL A 388 -9.85 12.75 12.71
CA VAL A 388 -9.40 13.57 13.84
C VAL A 388 -9.96 12.97 15.14
N GLY A 389 -9.14 12.18 15.84
CA GLY A 389 -9.54 11.44 17.04
C GLY A 389 -9.15 9.97 17.04
N ASP A 390 -8.76 9.41 15.88
CA ASP A 390 -8.23 8.05 15.82
C ASP A 390 -6.82 8.01 16.42
N ASP A 391 -6.65 7.15 17.42
CA ASP A 391 -5.34 6.84 17.97
C ASP A 391 -4.41 6.30 16.86
N PRO A 392 -3.10 6.55 16.92
CA PRO A 392 -2.11 5.88 16.07
C PRO A 392 -1.96 4.38 16.38
N GLY A 393 -2.95 3.74 17.02
CA GLY A 393 -3.01 2.30 17.17
C GLY A 393 -3.34 1.69 15.80
N GLY A 394 -2.31 1.21 15.11
CA GLY A 394 -2.44 0.63 13.76
C GLY A 394 -3.38 -0.57 13.67
N ALA A 395 -3.46 -1.18 12.49
CA ALA A 395 -4.42 -2.22 12.13
C ALA A 395 -4.62 -3.31 13.21
N LEU A 396 -3.54 -3.73 13.88
CA LEU A 396 -3.60 -4.71 14.96
C LEU A 396 -4.40 -4.22 16.19
N GLN A 397 -4.21 -2.97 16.60
CA GLN A 397 -4.94 -2.38 17.73
C GLN A 397 -6.43 -2.30 17.42
N GLU A 398 -6.83 -2.03 16.17
CA GLU A 398 -8.22 -2.03 15.76
C GLU A 398 -8.83 -3.42 15.66
N VAL A 399 -8.11 -4.42 15.13
CA VAL A 399 -8.52 -5.84 15.18
C VAL A 399 -8.79 -6.25 16.63
N ILE A 400 -8.00 -5.73 17.57
CA ILE A 400 -8.15 -5.98 19.01
C ILE A 400 -9.27 -5.12 19.64
N SER A 401 -9.47 -3.87 19.20
CA SER A 401 -10.27 -2.87 19.94
C SER A 401 -11.68 -2.63 19.39
N ALA A 402 -11.97 -2.98 18.13
CA ALA A 402 -13.09 -2.38 17.42
C ALA A 402 -14.32 -3.27 17.21
N ASP A 403 -14.41 -4.45 17.83
CA ASP A 403 -15.69 -5.14 17.99
C ASP A 403 -15.66 -5.99 19.27
N GLY A 404 -16.68 -5.83 20.11
CA GLY A 404 -16.93 -6.67 21.29
C GLY A 404 -17.32 -8.11 20.95
N GLY A 405 -16.79 -8.65 19.85
CA GLY A 405 -17.12 -9.94 19.28
C GLY A 405 -15.93 -10.66 18.59
N VAL A 406 -14.71 -10.13 18.65
CA VAL A 406 -13.54 -10.97 18.32
C VAL A 406 -13.40 -12.00 19.43
N SER A 407 -13.88 -13.21 19.15
CA SER A 407 -13.64 -14.38 19.98
C SER A 407 -12.16 -14.46 20.35
N MET A 408 -11.85 -14.75 21.62
CA MET A 408 -10.47 -15.03 22.07
C MET A 408 -9.76 -16.07 21.19
N ILE A 409 -10.53 -16.94 20.53
CA ILE A 409 -10.04 -17.94 19.56
C ILE A 409 -9.39 -17.26 18.35
N ASN A 410 -9.98 -16.18 17.82
CA ASN A 410 -9.43 -15.46 16.67
C ASN A 410 -8.11 -14.75 17.03
N LEU A 411 -8.00 -14.20 18.24
CA LEU A 411 -6.77 -13.54 18.70
C LEU A 411 -5.58 -14.49 18.78
N ALA A 412 -5.78 -15.71 19.29
CA ALA A 412 -4.72 -16.71 19.36
C ALA A 412 -4.29 -17.21 17.97
N VAL A 413 -5.24 -17.36 17.03
CA VAL A 413 -4.94 -17.70 15.63
C VAL A 413 -4.10 -16.59 14.98
N TRP A 414 -4.52 -15.33 15.14
CA TRP A 414 -3.77 -14.18 14.65
C TRP A 414 -2.38 -14.06 15.27
N GLU A 415 -2.25 -14.29 16.58
CA GLU A 415 -0.95 -14.28 17.26
C GLU A 415 -0.02 -15.35 16.67
N LYS A 416 -0.51 -16.58 16.49
CA LYS A 416 0.28 -17.66 15.89
C LYS A 416 0.71 -17.29 14.47
N PHE A 417 -0.21 -16.82 13.65
CA PHE A 417 0.08 -16.38 12.28
C PHE A 417 1.14 -15.28 12.27
N LEU A 418 0.98 -14.21 13.05
CA LEU A 418 1.91 -13.08 13.05
C LEU A 418 3.31 -13.48 13.51
N ARG A 419 3.43 -14.44 14.43
CA ARG A 419 4.74 -14.98 14.86
C ARG A 419 5.43 -15.69 13.70
N SER A 420 4.73 -16.59 13.04
CA SER A 420 5.23 -17.32 11.88
C SER A 420 5.55 -16.36 10.73
N PHE A 421 4.68 -15.37 10.51
CA PHE A 421 4.86 -14.33 9.50
C PHE A 421 6.04 -13.40 9.82
N ALA A 422 6.29 -13.07 11.08
CA ALA A 422 7.48 -12.30 11.47
C ALA A 422 8.77 -13.05 11.13
N SER A 423 8.82 -14.37 11.33
CA SER A 423 9.94 -15.20 10.90
C SER A 423 10.09 -15.21 9.37
N PHE A 424 8.98 -15.30 8.63
CA PHE A 424 8.99 -15.17 7.17
C PHE A 424 9.53 -13.81 6.71
N ILE A 425 9.15 -12.70 7.36
CA ILE A 425 9.64 -11.36 7.00
C ILE A 425 11.17 -11.27 7.18
N VAL A 426 11.72 -11.86 8.25
CA VAL A 426 13.17 -11.91 8.45
C VAL A 426 13.84 -12.68 7.31
N ASP A 427 13.34 -13.88 6.99
CA ASP A 427 13.86 -14.70 5.89
C ASP A 427 13.79 -13.97 4.52
N MET A 428 12.67 -13.31 4.25
CA MET A 428 12.46 -12.52 3.03
C MET A 428 13.44 -11.34 2.93
N ILE A 429 13.67 -10.62 4.04
CA ILE A 429 14.63 -9.51 4.07
C ILE A 429 16.05 -10.03 3.81
N ASP A 430 16.44 -11.12 4.47
CA ASP A 430 17.80 -11.66 4.37
C ASP A 430 18.09 -12.23 2.97
N ARG A 431 17.08 -12.80 2.29
CA ARG A 431 17.29 -13.52 1.02
C ARG A 431 17.08 -12.69 -0.23
N VAL A 432 16.08 -11.80 -0.25
CA VAL A 432 15.66 -11.13 -1.50
C VAL A 432 15.61 -9.62 -1.43
N PHE A 433 15.46 -9.01 -0.24
CA PHE A 433 15.27 -7.56 -0.13
C PHE A 433 16.42 -6.76 -0.71
N ALA A 434 17.67 -7.09 -0.36
CA ALA A 434 18.85 -6.38 -0.87
C ALA A 434 18.89 -6.41 -2.41
N GLY A 435 18.77 -7.60 -3.01
CA GLY A 435 18.83 -7.76 -4.46
C GLY A 435 17.71 -7.03 -5.21
N ILE A 436 16.46 -7.15 -4.75
CA ILE A 436 15.31 -6.48 -5.36
C ILE A 436 15.42 -4.96 -5.20
N THR A 437 15.76 -4.49 -4.00
CA THR A 437 15.83 -3.05 -3.71
C THR A 437 16.93 -2.37 -4.52
N ALA A 438 18.11 -3.01 -4.65
CA ALA A 438 19.19 -2.51 -5.50
C ALA A 438 18.74 -2.40 -6.97
N ALA A 439 18.09 -3.44 -7.50
CA ALA A 439 17.58 -3.45 -8.86
C ALA A 439 16.50 -2.38 -9.09
N VAL A 440 15.58 -2.20 -8.13
CA VAL A 440 14.53 -1.17 -8.18
C VAL A 440 15.12 0.24 -8.16
N ILE A 441 16.03 0.53 -7.23
CA ILE A 441 16.67 1.86 -7.13
C ILE A 441 17.42 2.19 -8.42
N LYS A 442 18.14 1.21 -8.96
CA LYS A 442 18.82 1.35 -10.25
C LYS A 442 17.83 1.62 -11.39
N ALA A 443 16.74 0.83 -11.49
CA ALA A 443 15.72 1.02 -12.53
C ALA A 443 15.06 2.41 -12.46
N ILE A 444 14.79 2.92 -11.26
CA ILE A 444 14.27 4.27 -11.04
C ILE A 444 15.29 5.33 -11.43
N THR A 445 16.57 5.11 -11.11
CA THR A 445 17.64 6.09 -11.36
C THR A 445 18.03 6.16 -12.83
N ASP A 446 18.00 5.03 -13.53
CA ASP A 446 18.29 4.90 -14.96
C ASP A 446 17.10 5.34 -15.85
N SER A 447 15.90 5.48 -15.29
CA SER A 447 14.73 5.92 -16.05
C SER A 447 14.76 7.41 -16.33
N GLU A 448 14.61 7.76 -17.62
CA GLU A 448 14.42 9.16 -18.06
C GLU A 448 13.00 9.67 -17.80
N VAL A 449 12.04 8.77 -17.54
CA VAL A 449 10.62 9.09 -17.41
C VAL A 449 10.21 8.95 -15.94
N GLU A 450 10.07 10.09 -15.24
CA GLU A 450 9.68 10.12 -13.81
C GLU A 450 8.38 9.38 -13.46
N GLN A 451 7.52 9.09 -14.44
CA GLN A 451 6.24 8.40 -14.26
C GLN A 451 6.28 6.89 -14.53
N GLU A 452 7.41 6.33 -14.98
CA GLU A 452 7.52 4.90 -15.31
C GLU A 452 7.38 4.00 -14.07
N TYR A 453 7.81 4.48 -12.90
CA TYR A 453 7.82 3.72 -11.66
C TYR A 453 7.07 4.45 -10.54
N ASP A 454 6.38 3.69 -9.68
CA ASP A 454 5.80 4.25 -8.45
C ASP A 454 6.89 4.40 -7.37
N VAL A 455 7.67 5.47 -7.49
CA VAL A 455 8.74 5.83 -6.55
C VAL A 455 8.21 5.97 -5.12
N VAL A 456 6.93 6.32 -4.94
CA VAL A 456 6.32 6.46 -3.62
C VAL A 456 6.24 5.09 -2.94
N ARG A 457 5.80 4.03 -3.64
CA ARG A 457 5.80 2.66 -3.09
C ARG A 457 7.21 2.21 -2.73
N ALA A 458 8.19 2.44 -3.62
CA ALA A 458 9.59 2.09 -3.37
C ALA A 458 10.14 2.75 -2.09
N LEU A 459 9.97 4.05 -1.94
CA LEU A 459 10.41 4.78 -0.74
C LEU A 459 9.66 4.35 0.53
N ASN A 460 8.37 4.04 0.41
CA ASN A 460 7.57 3.58 1.53
C ASN A 460 8.01 2.18 2.00
N PHE A 461 8.35 1.27 1.07
CA PHE A 461 8.90 -0.05 1.38
C PHE A 461 10.30 0.04 2.00
N ILE A 462 11.17 0.88 1.45
CA ILE A 462 12.50 1.18 2.00
C ILE A 462 12.37 1.67 3.45
N ALA A 463 11.51 2.66 3.69
CA ALA A 463 11.28 3.18 5.03
C ALA A 463 10.81 2.09 5.99
N TRP A 464 9.90 1.23 5.55
CA TRP A 464 9.37 0.13 6.35
C TRP A 464 10.45 -0.90 6.72
N ALA A 465 11.26 -1.34 5.76
CA ALA A 465 12.29 -2.33 5.98
C ALA A 465 13.40 -1.80 6.91
N LEU A 466 13.78 -0.53 6.75
CA LEU A 466 14.74 0.12 7.65
C LEU A 466 14.19 0.23 9.07
N ASP A 467 12.92 0.63 9.22
CA ASP A 467 12.28 0.69 10.54
C ASP A 467 12.19 -0.69 11.19
N PHE A 468 11.83 -1.73 10.42
CA PHE A 468 11.80 -3.12 10.88
C PHE A 468 13.17 -3.60 11.37
N GLN A 469 14.21 -3.46 10.55
CA GLN A 469 15.55 -3.93 10.90
C GLN A 469 16.10 -3.18 12.12
N ARG A 470 15.86 -1.87 12.20
CA ARG A 470 16.30 -1.04 13.33
C ARG A 470 15.58 -1.45 14.62
N GLN A 471 14.26 -1.57 14.58
CA GLN A 471 13.48 -1.94 15.76
C GLN A 471 13.77 -3.38 16.20
N SER A 472 13.99 -4.30 15.25
CA SER A 472 14.37 -5.69 15.53
C SER A 472 15.70 -5.73 16.29
N HIS A 473 16.69 -4.99 15.81
CA HIS A 473 17.99 -4.85 16.47
C HIS A 473 17.86 -4.21 17.88
N GLU A 474 17.13 -3.10 18.01
CA GLU A 474 16.92 -2.43 19.30
C GLU A 474 16.22 -3.36 20.31
N TYR A 475 15.23 -4.12 19.85
CA TYR A 475 14.51 -5.09 20.68
C TYR A 475 15.44 -6.23 21.13
N HIS A 476 16.25 -6.77 20.22
CA HIS A 476 17.23 -7.82 20.51
C HIS A 476 18.26 -7.36 21.55
N VAL A 477 18.85 -6.17 21.35
CA VAL A 477 19.81 -5.57 22.30
C VAL A 477 19.15 -5.30 23.65
N ALA A 478 17.90 -4.83 23.68
CA ALA A 478 17.16 -4.63 24.92
C ALA A 478 16.87 -5.95 25.66
N ALA A 479 16.57 -7.03 24.94
CA ALA A 479 16.37 -8.36 25.50
C ALA A 479 17.65 -8.91 26.12
N ILE A 480 18.78 -8.85 25.41
CA ILE A 480 20.11 -9.25 25.93
C ILE A 480 20.45 -8.48 27.21
N ASN A 481 20.25 -7.16 27.21
CA ASN A 481 20.54 -6.33 28.38
C ASN A 481 19.65 -6.67 29.58
N ARG A 482 18.38 -7.01 29.34
CA ARG A 482 17.44 -7.44 30.39
C ARG A 482 17.86 -8.79 30.99
N ASP A 483 18.20 -9.76 30.14
CA ASP A 483 18.62 -11.09 30.57
C ASP A 483 19.94 -11.05 31.34
N ARG A 484 20.87 -10.20 30.90
CA ARG A 484 22.10 -9.92 31.64
C ARG A 484 21.82 -9.27 32.99
N ALA A 485 20.96 -8.26 33.05
CA ALA A 485 20.60 -7.61 34.32
C ALA A 485 19.97 -8.61 35.30
N ALA A 486 19.11 -9.50 34.81
CA ALA A 486 18.53 -10.59 35.60
C ALA A 486 19.58 -11.61 36.06
N ALA A 487 20.54 -11.98 35.19
CA ALA A 487 21.65 -12.86 35.54
C ALA A 487 22.57 -12.24 36.60
N VAL A 488 22.91 -10.95 36.48
CA VAL A 488 23.68 -10.21 37.49
C VAL A 488 22.93 -10.15 38.83
N ALA A 489 21.63 -9.88 38.81
CA ALA A 489 20.82 -9.87 40.02
C ALA A 489 20.81 -11.24 40.71
N ARG A 490 20.68 -12.34 39.95
CA ARG A 490 20.77 -13.71 40.47
C ARG A 490 22.14 -14.04 41.04
N ALA A 491 23.22 -13.64 40.35
CA ALA A 491 24.58 -13.87 40.81
C ALA A 491 24.87 -13.15 42.14
N ASN A 492 24.41 -11.90 42.26
CA ASN A 492 24.53 -11.11 43.49
C ASN A 492 23.75 -11.73 44.66
N GLN A 493 22.57 -12.30 44.40
CA GLN A 493 21.79 -13.00 45.42
C GLN A 493 22.42 -14.34 45.84
N ALA A 494 23.02 -15.06 44.90
CA ALA A 494 23.62 -16.37 45.14
C ALA A 494 25.08 -16.31 45.64
N GLY A 495 25.72 -15.14 45.63
CA GLY A 495 27.16 -15.01 45.93
C GLY A 495 28.06 -15.70 44.91
N THR A 496 27.56 -15.93 43.69
CA THR A 496 28.31 -16.58 42.60
C THR A 496 29.04 -15.54 41.75
N PRO A 497 30.09 -15.93 41.00
CA PRO A 497 30.77 -15.02 40.08
C PRO A 497 29.79 -14.40 39.07
N LEU A 498 30.07 -13.14 38.70
CA LEU A 498 29.28 -12.39 37.73
C LEU A 498 29.30 -13.08 36.36
N PRO A 499 28.20 -13.00 35.58
CA PRO A 499 28.20 -13.49 34.21
C PRO A 499 29.27 -12.76 33.38
N PRO A 500 29.90 -13.46 32.41
CA PRO A 500 30.90 -12.85 31.54
C PRO A 500 30.31 -11.63 30.80
N PRO A 501 31.14 -10.66 30.41
CA PRO A 501 30.69 -9.56 29.57
C PRO A 501 30.12 -10.13 28.26
N VAL A 502 28.96 -9.62 27.86
CA VAL A 502 28.35 -9.94 26.56
C VAL A 502 29.36 -9.62 25.47
N GLU A 503 29.61 -10.58 24.59
CA GLU A 503 30.49 -10.38 23.46
C GLU A 503 29.89 -9.30 22.55
N LEU A 504 30.69 -8.31 22.16
CA LEU A 504 30.25 -7.19 21.34
C LEU A 504 29.65 -7.63 20.00
N THR A 505 30.00 -8.83 19.54
CA THR A 505 29.51 -9.50 18.34
C THR A 505 27.99 -9.74 18.37
N GLU A 506 27.40 -10.01 19.53
CA GLU A 506 25.94 -10.20 19.69
C GLU A 506 25.15 -8.88 19.60
N MET A 507 25.85 -7.74 19.65
CA MET A 507 25.26 -6.40 19.55
C MET A 507 25.54 -5.74 18.20
N VAL A 508 26.03 -6.48 17.21
CA VAL A 508 26.25 -5.95 15.85
C VAL A 508 24.94 -6.00 15.08
N ILE A 509 24.59 -4.89 14.44
CA ILE A 509 23.47 -4.84 13.50
C ILE A 509 23.92 -5.43 12.16
N ASP A 510 23.14 -6.38 11.61
CA ASP A 510 23.36 -6.81 10.24
C ASP A 510 22.80 -5.76 9.28
N ILE A 511 23.72 -5.08 8.61
CA ILE A 511 23.40 -4.04 7.63
C ILE A 511 23.38 -4.61 6.22
N THR A 512 23.98 -5.79 5.99
CA THR A 512 24.16 -6.33 4.64
C THR A 512 22.82 -6.56 3.95
N SER A 513 21.82 -7.03 4.69
CA SER A 513 20.46 -7.25 4.17
C SER A 513 19.73 -5.96 3.80
N VAL A 514 20.10 -4.80 4.37
CA VAL A 514 19.46 -3.50 4.10
C VAL A 514 20.38 -2.46 3.46
N GLU A 515 21.61 -2.83 3.11
CA GLU A 515 22.62 -1.94 2.53
C GLU A 515 22.10 -1.18 1.30
N PRO A 516 21.37 -1.81 0.35
CA PRO A 516 20.88 -1.11 -0.83
C PRO A 516 19.86 -0.02 -0.53
N ALA A 517 19.23 -0.02 0.65
CA ALA A 517 18.33 1.03 1.11
C ALA A 517 19.06 2.21 1.79
N LEU A 518 20.35 2.04 2.12
CA LEU A 518 21.18 3.01 2.86
C LEU A 518 22.35 3.55 2.06
N ASN A 519 22.69 2.94 0.93
CA ASN A 519 23.83 3.34 0.13
C ASN A 519 23.67 4.75 -0.50
N VAL A 520 24.73 5.23 -1.14
CA VAL A 520 24.77 6.58 -1.74
C VAL A 520 23.62 6.77 -2.73
N GLU A 521 23.38 5.82 -3.63
CA GLU A 521 22.31 5.88 -4.64
C GLU A 521 20.92 6.01 -4.00
N ALA A 522 20.64 5.25 -2.94
CA ALA A 522 19.38 5.32 -2.20
C ALA A 522 19.20 6.68 -1.50
N THR A 523 20.26 7.20 -0.89
CA THR A 523 20.21 8.52 -0.22
C THR A 523 20.03 9.66 -1.24
N GLU A 524 20.68 9.57 -2.40
CA GLU A 524 20.51 10.52 -3.50
C GLU A 524 19.10 10.46 -4.10
N LEU A 525 18.53 9.26 -4.25
CA LEU A 525 17.15 9.09 -4.69
C LEU A 525 16.18 9.81 -3.75
N VAL A 526 16.29 9.58 -2.44
CA VAL A 526 15.46 10.24 -1.43
C VAL A 526 15.67 11.76 -1.45
N ALA A 527 16.91 12.24 -1.53
CA ALA A 527 17.22 13.67 -1.60
C ALA A 527 16.65 14.32 -2.87
N ARG A 528 16.74 13.64 -4.02
CA ARG A 528 16.14 14.07 -5.30
C ARG A 528 14.62 14.19 -5.18
N GLN A 529 13.95 13.17 -4.66
CA GLN A 529 12.50 13.18 -4.47
C GLN A 529 12.06 14.25 -3.46
N LEU A 530 12.88 14.52 -2.43
CA LEU A 530 12.62 15.61 -1.49
C LEU A 530 12.67 16.96 -2.21
N ARG A 531 13.65 17.21 -3.07
CA ARG A 531 13.74 18.46 -3.86
C ARG A 531 12.53 18.64 -4.75
N VAL A 532 12.19 17.61 -5.53
CA VAL A 532 11.06 17.61 -6.48
C VAL A 532 9.74 17.93 -5.78
N HIS A 533 9.49 17.34 -4.60
CA HIS A 533 8.21 17.49 -3.89
C HIS A 533 8.15 18.63 -2.87
N SER A 534 9.28 19.27 -2.54
CA SER A 534 9.32 20.41 -1.62
C SER A 534 9.40 21.76 -2.35
N LYS A 535 10.60 22.35 -2.46
CA LYS A 535 10.81 23.71 -2.97
C LYS A 535 10.52 23.83 -4.46
N GLU A 536 10.82 22.80 -5.25
CA GLU A 536 10.66 22.83 -6.72
C GLU A 536 9.20 22.67 -7.15
N ALA A 537 8.40 21.94 -6.37
CA ALA A 537 6.95 21.80 -6.59
C ALA A 537 6.20 23.15 -6.54
N LYS A 538 6.81 24.23 -6.00
CA LYS A 538 6.23 25.56 -5.76
C LYS A 538 4.95 25.58 -4.91
N SER A 539 4.37 24.43 -4.58
CA SER A 539 3.14 24.26 -3.81
C SER A 539 3.06 22.86 -3.19
N LEU A 540 2.93 22.81 -1.86
CA LEU A 540 2.68 21.57 -1.11
C LEU A 540 1.33 20.90 -1.42
N LYS A 541 0.39 21.63 -2.06
CA LYS A 541 -0.92 21.05 -2.42
C LYS A 541 -0.81 19.84 -3.34
N LYS A 542 0.18 19.84 -4.25
CA LYS A 542 0.36 18.76 -5.23
C LYS A 542 1.21 17.60 -4.71
N GLY A 543 1.96 17.80 -3.62
CA GLY A 543 2.96 16.84 -3.12
C GLY A 543 2.71 16.32 -1.70
N GLY A 544 1.55 16.61 -1.07
CA GLY A 544 1.30 16.36 0.35
C GLY A 544 1.70 14.96 0.84
N ALA A 545 1.13 13.90 0.26
CA ALA A 545 1.46 12.53 0.67
C ALA A 545 2.84 12.05 0.24
N ARG A 546 3.27 12.44 -0.96
CA ARG A 546 4.61 12.11 -1.45
C ARG A 546 5.68 12.68 -0.51
N ASN A 547 5.50 13.90 -0.03
CA ASN A 547 6.40 14.51 0.95
C ASN A 547 6.45 13.74 2.26
N VAL A 548 5.33 13.24 2.77
CA VAL A 548 5.34 12.42 4.00
C VAL A 548 6.14 11.15 3.79
N VAL A 549 5.93 10.44 2.68
CA VAL A 549 6.65 9.20 2.38
C VAL A 549 8.15 9.46 2.20
N VAL A 550 8.51 10.49 1.45
CA VAL A 550 9.91 10.88 1.24
C VAL A 550 10.58 11.29 2.57
N LEU A 551 9.90 12.11 3.38
CA LEU A 551 10.42 12.52 4.69
C LEU A 551 10.55 11.34 5.65
N ARG A 552 9.65 10.36 5.58
CA ARG A 552 9.74 9.12 6.35
C ARG A 552 10.94 8.29 5.92
N ALA A 553 11.11 8.06 4.62
CA ALA A 553 12.27 7.34 4.09
C ALA A 553 13.58 8.01 4.53
N LEU A 554 13.68 9.33 4.41
CA LEU A 554 14.83 10.10 4.89
C LEU A 554 15.05 9.93 6.40
N LEU A 555 13.99 10.03 7.20
CA LEU A 555 14.07 9.91 8.65
C LEU A 555 14.54 8.51 9.07
N GLU A 556 14.03 7.46 8.44
CA GLU A 556 14.45 6.09 8.73
C GLU A 556 15.88 5.82 8.26
N GLN A 557 16.32 6.38 7.12
CA GLN A 557 17.74 6.36 6.73
C GLN A 557 18.62 7.02 7.81
N ILE A 558 18.26 8.21 8.29
CA ILE A 558 19.02 8.91 9.35
C ILE A 558 19.03 8.11 10.67
N ARG A 559 17.89 7.53 11.06
CA ARG A 559 17.78 6.71 12.28
C ARG A 559 18.61 5.44 12.19
N MET A 560 18.61 4.79 11.04
CA MET A 560 19.43 3.62 10.79
C MET A 560 20.91 3.96 10.78
N ILE A 561 21.34 5.00 10.05
CA ILE A 561 22.73 5.50 10.05
C ILE A 561 23.20 5.79 11.49
N ARG A 562 22.35 6.41 12.32
CA ARG A 562 22.67 6.65 13.73
C ARG A 562 22.87 5.37 14.54
N THR A 563 22.11 4.32 14.22
CA THR A 563 22.25 3.02 14.85
C THR A 563 23.58 2.40 14.44
N CYS A 564 23.94 2.47 13.15
CA CYS A 564 25.22 2.01 12.63
C CYS A 564 26.42 2.79 13.22
N LEU A 565 26.31 4.10 13.43
CA LEU A 565 27.34 4.93 14.09
C LEU A 565 27.63 4.50 15.54
N ARG A 566 26.68 3.80 16.18
CA ARG A 566 26.82 3.26 17.54
C ARG A 566 27.27 1.80 17.54
N SER A 567 27.42 1.19 16.37
CA SER A 567 27.89 -0.18 16.23
C SER A 567 29.28 -0.32 16.84
N PRO A 568 29.56 -1.43 17.56
CA PRO A 568 30.90 -1.72 18.03
C PRO A 568 31.87 -2.05 16.89
N ASP A 569 31.35 -2.42 15.71
CA ASP A 569 32.15 -2.62 14.51
C ASP A 569 32.59 -1.27 13.91
N LYS A 570 33.91 -1.11 13.77
CA LYS A 570 34.52 0.14 13.29
C LYS A 570 34.27 0.38 11.81
N GLU A 571 34.18 -0.68 11.01
CA GLU A 571 33.94 -0.55 9.57
C GLU A 571 32.52 -0.04 9.32
N THR A 572 31.54 -0.69 9.96
CA THR A 572 30.15 -0.24 10.00
C THR A 572 30.02 1.23 10.44
N ALA A 573 30.66 1.61 11.55
CA ALA A 573 30.61 2.97 12.05
C ALA A 573 31.24 3.98 11.07
N HIS A 574 32.32 3.60 10.40
CA HIS A 574 32.98 4.45 9.41
C HIS A 574 32.13 4.65 8.14
N VAL A 575 31.50 3.59 7.63
CA VAL A 575 30.56 3.70 6.50
C VAL A 575 29.38 4.59 6.87
N ALA A 576 28.85 4.45 8.08
CA ALA A 576 27.76 5.29 8.58
C ALA A 576 28.16 6.78 8.68
N ASP A 577 29.40 7.09 9.05
CA ASP A 577 29.93 8.45 9.08
C ASP A 577 30.04 9.07 7.66
N MET A 578 30.46 8.27 6.67
CA MET A 578 30.47 8.68 5.26
C MET A 578 29.05 8.93 4.72
N LEU A 579 28.12 8.02 4.98
CA LEU A 579 26.72 8.16 4.55
C LEU A 579 26.05 9.36 5.21
N LEU A 580 26.30 9.59 6.50
CA LEU A 580 25.81 10.77 7.20
C LEU A 580 26.34 12.04 6.55
N SER A 581 27.63 12.08 6.24
CA SER A 581 28.24 13.22 5.54
C SER A 581 27.51 13.49 4.22
N ASN A 582 27.23 12.46 3.41
CA ASN A 582 26.50 12.60 2.15
C ASN A 582 25.11 13.23 2.35
N VAL A 583 24.31 12.69 3.30
CA VAL A 583 22.97 13.21 3.62
C VAL A 583 23.01 14.66 4.13
N LEU A 584 24.09 15.06 4.82
CA LEU A 584 24.27 16.39 5.37
C LEU A 584 24.75 17.42 4.34
N TYR A 585 25.60 17.02 3.39
CA TYR A 585 26.14 17.90 2.36
C TYR A 585 25.16 18.17 1.23
N GLU A 586 24.23 17.24 0.99
CA GLU A 586 23.11 17.47 0.10
C GLU A 586 22.24 18.63 0.60
N ASP A 587 21.56 19.32 -0.33
CA ASP A 587 20.62 20.43 -0.06
C ASP A 587 19.41 20.04 0.84
N VAL A 588 19.39 18.82 1.38
CA VAL A 588 18.39 18.24 2.28
C VAL A 588 18.07 19.17 3.44
N GLN A 589 19.08 19.73 4.14
CA GLN A 589 18.82 20.63 5.28
C GLN A 589 18.06 21.89 4.83
N THR A 590 18.43 22.46 3.69
CA THR A 590 17.75 23.61 3.09
C THR A 590 16.30 23.28 2.77
N GLN A 591 16.02 22.08 2.22
CA GLN A 591 14.66 21.62 1.95
C GLN A 591 13.85 21.42 3.24
N LEU A 592 14.42 20.79 4.28
CA LEU A 592 13.76 20.59 5.57
C LEU A 592 13.41 21.93 6.25
N VAL A 593 14.34 22.89 6.23
CA VAL A 593 14.10 24.23 6.78
C VAL A 593 13.00 24.95 5.98
N TRP A 594 13.01 24.84 4.66
CA TRP A 594 11.97 25.42 3.81
C TRP A 594 10.59 24.82 4.10
N LEU A 595 10.50 23.49 4.23
CA LEU A 595 9.25 22.79 4.58
C LEU A 595 8.70 23.27 5.92
N CYS A 596 9.54 23.39 6.94
CA CYS A 596 9.15 23.88 8.27
C CYS A 596 8.70 25.36 8.27
N LYS A 597 9.40 26.23 7.54
CA LYS A 597 9.18 27.69 7.63
C LYS A 597 8.16 28.24 6.64
N THR A 598 8.24 27.79 5.39
CA THR A 598 7.57 28.45 4.26
C THR A 598 6.57 27.52 3.59
N GLY A 599 6.88 26.23 3.53
CA GLY A 599 6.04 25.24 2.91
C GLY A 599 4.78 24.95 3.71
N PHE A 600 4.93 24.60 5.00
CA PHE A 600 3.83 24.07 5.79
C PHE A 600 2.73 25.10 6.05
N LYS A 601 1.50 24.77 5.62
CA LYS A 601 0.28 25.50 5.95
C LYS A 601 -0.69 24.53 6.61
N SER A 602 -1.06 24.77 7.86
CA SER A 602 -1.93 23.88 8.64
C SER A 602 -3.30 23.61 8.01
N THR A 603 -3.74 24.48 7.09
CA THR A 603 -5.00 24.33 6.37
C THR A 603 -4.92 23.39 5.17
N VAL A 604 -3.73 23.01 4.71
CA VAL A 604 -3.57 22.24 3.46
C VAL A 604 -2.52 21.12 3.54
N ALA A 605 -1.52 21.26 4.40
CA ALA A 605 -0.48 20.25 4.56
C ALA A 605 -0.88 19.21 5.60
N ASP A 606 -0.48 17.95 5.36
CA ASP A 606 -0.59 16.89 6.35
C ASP A 606 0.28 17.24 7.58
N PRO A 607 -0.26 17.19 8.82
CA PRO A 607 0.49 17.55 10.02
C PRO A 607 1.77 16.74 10.22
N ARG A 608 1.83 15.51 9.70
CA ARG A 608 3.03 14.65 9.77
C ARG A 608 4.22 15.24 9.03
N VAL A 609 4.00 16.04 7.99
CA VAL A 609 5.09 16.74 7.28
C VAL A 609 5.91 17.57 8.28
N LEU A 610 5.25 18.30 9.17
CA LEU A 610 5.93 19.13 10.17
C LEU A 610 6.64 18.29 11.23
N THR A 611 6.01 17.21 11.69
CA THR A 611 6.62 16.30 12.68
C THR A 611 7.89 15.66 12.11
N LEU A 612 7.78 15.04 10.93
CA LEU A 612 8.90 14.35 10.28
C LEU A 612 10.02 15.31 9.90
N SER A 613 9.71 16.51 9.38
CA SER A 613 10.73 17.49 9.03
C SER A 613 11.43 18.05 10.27
N SER A 614 10.69 18.27 11.36
CA SER A 614 11.28 18.73 12.62
C SER A 614 12.20 17.68 13.23
N ASP A 615 11.80 16.41 13.21
CA ASP A 615 12.63 15.31 13.71
C ASP A 615 13.89 15.17 12.86
N GLY A 616 13.77 15.11 11.53
CA GLY A 616 14.91 15.04 10.62
C GLY A 616 15.92 16.19 10.82
N SER A 617 15.45 17.41 11.11
CA SER A 617 16.31 18.58 11.32
C SER A 617 17.11 18.57 12.64
N ARG A 618 16.65 17.84 13.67
CA ARG A 618 17.31 17.81 14.99
C ARG A 618 18.58 16.96 15.00
N TYR A 619 18.64 15.91 14.18
CA TYR A 619 19.77 14.95 14.20
C TYR A 619 21.10 15.57 13.72
N PRO A 620 21.15 16.29 12.57
CA PRO A 620 22.36 16.97 12.10
C PRO A 620 22.99 17.90 13.13
N ALA A 621 22.17 18.72 13.80
CA ALA A 621 22.63 19.77 14.71
C ALA A 621 23.36 19.21 15.93
N HIS A 622 22.95 18.03 16.42
CA HIS A 622 23.62 17.36 17.53
C HIS A 622 24.96 16.72 17.14
N HIS A 623 25.16 16.36 15.87
CA HIS A 623 26.42 15.78 15.43
C HIS A 623 27.49 16.84 15.13
N CYS A 624 27.11 17.95 14.47
CA CYS A 624 28.00 19.08 14.20
C CYS A 624 28.45 19.83 15.45
N SER A 625 27.74 19.69 16.58
CA SER A 625 28.17 20.27 17.86
C SER A 625 29.22 19.42 18.58
N ASN A 626 29.29 18.12 18.28
CA ASN A 626 30.24 17.19 18.91
C ASN A 626 31.55 17.05 18.13
N HIS A 627 31.53 17.19 16.80
CA HIS A 627 32.74 17.33 16.00
C HIS A 627 32.97 18.82 15.72
N ARG A 628 34.13 19.35 16.10
CA ARG A 628 34.56 20.71 15.74
C ARG A 628 34.79 20.79 14.23
N CYS A 629 33.73 20.78 13.44
CA CYS A 629 33.78 21.13 12.03
C CYS A 629 33.93 22.66 11.93
N PRO A 630 34.92 23.16 11.18
CA PRO A 630 34.97 24.58 10.86
C PRO A 630 33.75 24.91 10.01
N MET A 631 32.85 25.75 10.53
CA MET A 631 31.71 26.25 9.76
C MET A 631 32.25 27.05 8.57
N PRO A 632 31.78 26.80 7.33
CA PRO A 632 31.96 27.76 6.25
C PRO A 632 31.14 29.00 6.58
N GLY A 633 31.77 30.17 6.45
CA GLY A 633 31.20 31.48 6.80
C GLY A 633 30.11 31.96 5.86
#